data_AF-C9SLC7-F1
#
_entry.id   AF-C9SLC7-F1
#
_cell.length_a   1.000
_cell.length_b   1.000
_cell.length_c   1.000
_cell.angle_alpha   90.00
_cell.angle_beta   90.00
_cell.angle_gamma   90.00
#
_symmetry.space_group_name_H-M   'P 1'
#
loop_
_entity.id
_entity.type
_entity.pdbx_description
1 polymer ?
#
loop_
_entity_poly.entity_id
_entity_poly.type
_entity_poly.pdbx_seq_one_letter_code
_entity_poly.pdbx_strand_id
1 'polypeptide(L)'
;MAPKPKAPSYVLGVGMTKFIKPRGKVDYTELGFEAGVKAMLDAQINYDDVEQGVACYCYGDSTCGQRVFYQFGMTQIPIYNVNNNCSTGSTGLAMARQFVSSGAADCVLVVGFEKMMPGSLQSFFNDRENPTGTTVKMMAETRGITKAPGAAQMFGNAGREYMEKHGAEARDFAEIARVNHEHSTLFFVLAVPGRLHARPDPRRSHDPRAPDESAVLPDLGLLWGARRRCLAGLPRRPPPPQEPGRAHRRPVHGHRRPLALLPQRHRPHGLSR
;
A
#
# COMPACT_ATOMS: atom_id res chain seq x y z
N MET A 1 24.49 2.30 -19.48
CA MET A 1 23.51 3.37 -19.77
C MET A 1 23.38 4.23 -18.53
N ALA A 2 23.22 5.55 -18.67
CA ALA A 2 22.86 6.41 -17.54
C ALA A 2 21.43 6.04 -17.04
N PRO A 3 21.13 6.16 -15.73
CA PRO A 3 19.78 5.95 -15.23
C PRO A 3 18.79 6.91 -15.90
N LYS A 4 17.65 6.41 -16.41
CA LYS A 4 16.58 7.29 -16.87
C LYS A 4 16.06 8.11 -15.67
N PRO A 5 15.89 9.43 -15.80
CA PRO A 5 15.30 10.23 -14.73
C PRO A 5 13.87 9.76 -14.49
N LYS A 6 13.59 9.36 -13.24
CA LYS A 6 12.27 8.91 -12.82
C LYS A 6 11.34 10.13 -12.67
N ALA A 7 10.12 10.04 -13.18
CA ALA A 7 9.11 11.05 -12.89
C ALA A 7 8.86 11.08 -11.37
N PRO A 8 8.67 12.27 -10.76
CA PRO A 8 8.33 12.35 -9.35
C PRO A 8 6.95 11.70 -9.15
N SER A 9 6.88 10.83 -8.15
CA SER A 9 5.68 10.12 -7.74
C SER A 9 5.34 10.46 -6.29
N TYR A 10 4.09 10.19 -6.00
CA TYR A 10 3.19 11.09 -5.31
C TYR A 10 1.89 10.24 -5.20
N VAL A 11 1.18 10.21 -4.07
CA VAL A 11 0.06 9.25 -3.88
C VAL A 11 -1.22 9.76 -4.56
N LEU A 12 -2.20 10.26 -3.79
CA LEU A 12 -3.03 11.40 -4.17
C LEU A 12 -3.71 11.93 -2.89
N GLY A 13 -4.81 11.28 -2.50
CA GLY A 13 -5.45 11.30 -1.19
C GLY A 13 -5.39 9.91 -0.56
N VAL A 14 -5.90 9.78 0.66
CA VAL A 14 -5.84 8.56 1.48
C VAL A 14 -7.20 8.21 2.07
N GLY A 15 -7.44 6.91 2.27
CA GLY A 15 -8.70 6.42 2.80
C GLY A 15 -8.50 5.11 3.53
N MET A 16 -9.13 4.99 4.71
CA MET A 16 -9.13 3.76 5.48
C MET A 16 -10.45 3.54 6.19
N THR A 17 -10.76 2.27 6.43
CA THR A 17 -11.86 1.85 7.30
C THR A 17 -11.40 1.80 8.75
N LYS A 18 -12.35 1.71 9.68
CA LYS A 18 -12.00 1.44 11.09
C LYS A 18 -11.50 -0.01 11.20
N PHE A 19 -10.32 -0.20 11.78
CA PHE A 19 -9.85 -1.55 12.11
C PHE A 19 -10.72 -2.11 13.23
N ILE A 20 -11.39 -3.23 12.96
CA ILE A 20 -12.35 -3.89 13.86
C ILE A 20 -11.93 -5.31 14.17
N LYS A 21 -12.27 -5.80 15.38
CA LYS A 21 -12.05 -7.21 15.75
C LYS A 21 -12.80 -8.11 14.75
N PRO A 22 -12.16 -9.17 14.19
CA PRO A 22 -12.81 -10.09 13.27
C PRO A 22 -13.97 -10.81 13.96
N ARG A 23 -15.19 -10.34 13.69
CA ARG A 23 -16.47 -10.85 14.24
C ARG A 23 -17.43 -11.28 13.13
N GLY A 24 -16.95 -11.42 11.88
CA GLY A 24 -17.77 -11.77 10.72
C GLY A 24 -18.83 -10.74 10.31
N LYS A 25 -18.71 -9.47 10.78
CA LYS A 25 -19.75 -8.44 10.60
C LYS A 25 -19.67 -7.62 9.32
N VAL A 26 -18.51 -7.59 8.67
CA VAL A 26 -18.19 -6.77 7.49
C VAL A 26 -17.34 -7.66 6.59
N ASP A 27 -17.59 -7.64 5.28
CA ASP A 27 -16.84 -8.45 4.31
C ASP A 27 -15.69 -7.67 3.65
N TYR A 28 -14.73 -8.39 3.06
CA TYR A 28 -13.56 -7.77 2.42
C TYR A 28 -13.95 -6.81 1.28
N THR A 29 -15.08 -7.09 0.61
CA THR A 29 -15.64 -6.27 -0.46
C THR A 29 -16.08 -4.89 0.03
N GLU A 30 -16.65 -4.82 1.23
CA GLU A 30 -17.09 -3.58 1.87
C GLU A 30 -15.89 -2.81 2.41
N LEU A 31 -14.95 -3.51 3.07
CA LEU A 31 -13.72 -2.91 3.60
C LEU A 31 -12.88 -2.25 2.49
N GLY A 32 -12.67 -2.95 1.38
CA GLY A 32 -11.94 -2.41 0.23
C GLY A 32 -12.67 -1.27 -0.46
N PHE A 33 -14.00 -1.35 -0.59
CA PHE A 33 -14.81 -0.30 -1.22
C PHE A 33 -14.83 0.99 -0.39
N GLU A 34 -15.11 0.91 0.91
CA GLU A 34 -15.14 2.08 1.80
C GLU A 34 -13.77 2.79 1.82
N ALA A 35 -12.67 2.04 1.89
CA ALA A 35 -11.33 2.62 1.84
C ALA A 35 -11.03 3.30 0.49
N GLY A 36 -11.35 2.65 -0.64
CA GLY A 36 -11.13 3.21 -1.97
C GLY A 36 -11.98 4.44 -2.26
N VAL A 37 -13.27 4.45 -1.87
CA VAL A 37 -14.13 5.64 -1.99
C VAL A 37 -13.58 6.80 -1.17
N LYS A 38 -13.18 6.57 0.09
CA LYS A 38 -12.56 7.61 0.93
C LYS A 38 -11.29 8.19 0.29
N ALA A 39 -10.42 7.34 -0.26
CA ALA A 39 -9.19 7.79 -0.91
C ALA A 39 -9.45 8.63 -2.17
N MET A 40 -10.44 8.26 -2.99
CA MET A 40 -10.82 9.04 -4.17
C MET A 40 -11.50 10.38 -3.80
N LEU A 41 -12.32 10.41 -2.74
CA LEU A 41 -12.93 11.63 -2.21
C LEU A 41 -11.88 12.62 -1.66
N ASP A 42 -10.92 12.14 -0.87
CA ASP A 42 -9.79 12.94 -0.36
C ASP A 42 -8.89 13.46 -1.50
N ALA A 43 -8.71 12.63 -2.53
CA ALA A 43 -8.00 12.99 -3.75
C ALA A 43 -8.75 13.96 -4.70
N GLN A 44 -10.05 14.16 -4.48
CA GLN A 44 -10.95 14.92 -5.37
C GLN A 44 -10.96 14.41 -6.83
N ILE A 45 -10.95 13.09 -7.02
CA ILE A 45 -11.03 12.43 -8.35
C ILE A 45 -12.20 11.45 -8.42
N ASN A 46 -12.59 11.10 -9.64
CA ASN A 46 -13.52 9.99 -9.90
C ASN A 46 -12.75 8.72 -10.30
N TYR A 47 -13.43 7.57 -10.31
CA TYR A 47 -12.80 6.32 -10.73
C TYR A 47 -12.45 6.29 -12.23
N ASP A 48 -13.12 7.11 -13.05
CA ASP A 48 -12.76 7.32 -14.46
C ASP A 48 -11.39 7.99 -14.66
N ASP A 49 -10.85 8.67 -13.63
CA ASP A 49 -9.49 9.21 -13.63
C ASP A 49 -8.41 8.15 -13.33
N VAL A 50 -8.79 6.92 -12.95
CA VAL A 50 -7.85 5.85 -12.56
C VAL A 50 -7.47 5.04 -13.79
N GLU A 51 -6.18 4.88 -14.06
CA GLU A 51 -5.69 4.15 -15.24
C GLU A 51 -5.27 2.71 -14.91
N GLN A 52 -4.87 2.43 -13.66
CA GLN A 52 -4.52 1.08 -13.19
C GLN A 52 -4.92 0.87 -11.72
N GLY A 53 -5.25 -0.38 -11.36
CA GLY A 53 -5.58 -0.78 -10.00
C GLY A 53 -4.57 -1.76 -9.39
N VAL A 54 -4.24 -1.59 -8.11
CA VAL A 54 -3.44 -2.54 -7.33
C VAL A 54 -4.20 -2.95 -6.06
N ALA A 55 -4.68 -4.19 -6.05
CA ALA A 55 -5.39 -4.79 -4.93
C ALA A 55 -4.44 -5.60 -4.05
N CYS A 56 -4.44 -5.32 -2.75
CA CYS A 56 -3.44 -5.81 -1.81
C CYS A 56 -4.13 -6.60 -0.68
N TYR A 57 -4.01 -7.93 -0.69
CA TYR A 57 -4.62 -8.83 0.31
C TYR A 57 -3.81 -10.15 0.42
N CYS A 58 -3.80 -10.81 1.57
CA CYS A 58 -3.17 -12.13 1.73
C CYS A 58 -4.18 -13.28 1.70
N TYR A 59 -5.35 -13.12 2.33
CA TYR A 59 -6.35 -14.18 2.47
C TYR A 59 -7.58 -13.90 1.61
N GLY A 60 -7.65 -14.58 0.48
CA GLY A 60 -8.77 -14.58 -0.45
C GLY A 60 -8.42 -15.38 -1.69
N ASP A 61 -9.44 -15.78 -2.46
CA ASP A 61 -9.22 -16.44 -3.74
C ASP A 61 -8.55 -15.51 -4.75
N SER A 62 -8.07 -16.09 -5.85
CA SER A 62 -7.70 -15.34 -7.04
C SER A 62 -8.86 -14.41 -7.44
N THR A 63 -8.55 -13.14 -7.67
CA THR A 63 -9.46 -12.07 -8.13
C THR A 63 -10.39 -11.41 -7.10
N CYS A 64 -10.17 -11.60 -5.79
CA CYS A 64 -10.82 -10.77 -4.77
C CYS A 64 -10.59 -9.25 -4.99
N GLY A 65 -9.44 -8.86 -5.57
CA GLY A 65 -9.18 -7.48 -5.97
C GLY A 65 -10.13 -6.97 -7.05
N GLN A 66 -10.31 -7.70 -8.15
CA GLN A 66 -11.32 -7.37 -9.16
C GLN A 66 -12.72 -7.24 -8.53
N ARG A 67 -13.10 -8.16 -7.62
CA ARG A 67 -14.39 -8.10 -6.94
C ARG A 67 -14.58 -6.83 -6.09
N VAL A 68 -13.51 -6.29 -5.50
CA VAL A 68 -13.53 -4.96 -4.85
C VAL A 68 -13.63 -3.84 -5.88
N PHE A 69 -12.74 -3.83 -6.88
CA PHE A 69 -12.60 -2.74 -7.86
C PHE A 69 -13.83 -2.56 -8.76
N TYR A 70 -14.51 -3.65 -9.14
CA TYR A 70 -15.72 -3.58 -9.97
C TYR A 70 -16.92 -2.89 -9.29
N GLN A 71 -16.83 -2.60 -7.98
CA GLN A 71 -17.82 -1.78 -7.27
C GLN A 71 -17.61 -0.28 -7.53
N PHE A 72 -16.40 0.15 -7.88
CA PHE A 72 -16.14 1.52 -8.37
C PHE A 72 -16.52 1.65 -9.85
N GLY A 73 -16.27 0.60 -10.65
CA GLY A 73 -16.68 0.51 -12.05
C GLY A 73 -15.93 -0.57 -12.84
N MET A 74 -16.47 -0.93 -14.01
CA MET A 74 -15.85 -1.90 -14.94
C MET A 74 -15.20 -1.19 -16.13
N THR A 75 -14.28 -0.27 -15.85
CA THR A 75 -13.61 0.65 -16.79
C THR A 75 -12.54 0.01 -17.70
N GLN A 76 -12.42 -1.32 -17.71
CA GLN A 76 -11.41 -2.10 -18.46
C GLN A 76 -9.93 -1.86 -18.06
N ILE A 77 -9.67 -1.13 -16.97
CA ILE A 77 -8.31 -0.90 -16.46
C ILE A 77 -7.66 -2.21 -15.99
N PRO A 78 -6.33 -2.38 -16.12
CA PRO A 78 -5.64 -3.51 -15.53
C PRO A 78 -5.69 -3.45 -14.00
N ILE A 79 -6.03 -4.57 -13.37
CA ILE A 79 -6.10 -4.73 -11.91
C ILE A 79 -5.14 -5.85 -11.49
N TYR A 80 -4.13 -5.50 -10.71
CA TYR A 80 -3.11 -6.42 -10.21
C TYR A 80 -3.45 -6.84 -8.78
N ASN A 81 -3.52 -8.16 -8.52
CA ASN A 81 -3.64 -8.70 -7.17
C ASN A 81 -2.24 -9.00 -6.64
N VAL A 82 -1.87 -8.44 -5.48
CA VAL A 82 -0.53 -8.59 -4.89
C VAL A 82 -0.62 -9.03 -3.43
N ASN A 83 0.33 -9.87 -3.02
CA ASN A 83 0.53 -10.29 -1.63
C ASN A 83 2.03 -10.37 -1.31
N ASN A 84 2.37 -10.07 -0.07
CA ASN A 84 3.72 -10.15 0.51
C ASN A 84 3.63 -10.14 2.06
N ASN A 85 2.79 -11.02 2.61
CA ASN A 85 2.44 -11.11 4.05
C ASN A 85 2.09 -9.73 4.64
N CYS A 86 2.57 -9.40 5.84
CA CYS A 86 2.28 -8.14 6.53
C CYS A 86 2.72 -6.87 5.78
N SER A 87 3.55 -6.99 4.73
CA SER A 87 4.03 -5.86 3.91
C SER A 87 3.20 -5.59 2.65
N THR A 88 2.14 -6.37 2.41
CA THR A 88 1.30 -6.37 1.20
C THR A 88 0.84 -4.98 0.74
N GLY A 89 0.34 -4.13 1.65
CA GLY A 89 -0.05 -2.75 1.30
C GLY A 89 1.13 -1.88 0.83
N SER A 90 2.28 -2.00 1.49
CA SER A 90 3.52 -1.30 1.09
C SER A 90 4.07 -1.81 -0.24
N THR A 91 3.93 -3.10 -0.54
CA THR A 91 4.24 -3.68 -1.86
C THR A 91 3.37 -3.05 -2.95
N GLY A 92 2.06 -2.89 -2.71
CA GLY A 92 1.16 -2.19 -3.64
C GLY A 92 1.53 -0.74 -3.87
N LEU A 93 1.84 0.00 -2.80
CA LEU A 93 2.30 1.40 -2.89
C LEU A 93 3.64 1.53 -3.65
N ALA A 94 4.58 0.62 -3.44
CA ALA A 94 5.84 0.57 -4.17
C ALA A 94 5.63 0.30 -5.66
N MET A 95 4.68 -0.58 -6.01
CA MET A 95 4.30 -0.88 -7.39
C MET A 95 3.62 0.31 -8.07
N ALA A 96 2.65 0.96 -7.42
CA ALA A 96 2.01 2.17 -7.94
C ALA A 96 3.02 3.30 -8.20
N ARG A 97 3.98 3.51 -7.28
CA ARG A 97 5.11 4.41 -7.50
C ARG A 97 5.93 4.03 -8.73
N GLN A 98 6.15 2.74 -9.00
CA GLN A 98 6.87 2.31 -10.22
C GLN A 98 6.08 2.64 -11.48
N PHE A 99 4.77 2.40 -11.51
CA PHE A 99 3.91 2.74 -12.65
C PHE A 99 3.96 4.25 -12.95
N VAL A 100 3.75 5.11 -11.94
CA VAL A 100 3.80 6.57 -12.10
C VAL A 100 5.21 7.07 -12.46
N SER A 101 6.25 6.59 -11.77
CA SER A 101 7.62 7.08 -12.01
C SER A 101 8.22 6.65 -13.35
N SER A 102 7.65 5.61 -13.98
CA SER A 102 8.02 5.14 -15.32
C SER A 102 7.15 5.70 -16.46
N GLY A 103 6.04 6.36 -16.14
CA GLY A 103 5.05 6.82 -17.13
C GLY A 103 4.19 5.71 -17.71
N ALA A 104 3.99 4.60 -16.97
CA ALA A 104 3.06 3.54 -17.34
C ALA A 104 1.60 3.85 -16.96
N ALA A 105 1.41 4.79 -16.04
CA ALA A 105 0.13 5.38 -15.65
C ALA A 105 0.36 6.75 -15.00
N ASP A 106 -0.51 7.73 -15.23
CA ASP A 106 -0.52 9.02 -14.52
C ASP A 106 -1.36 8.95 -13.22
N CYS A 107 -2.27 7.98 -13.09
CA CYS A 107 -3.12 7.78 -11.92
C CYS A 107 -3.32 6.28 -11.60
N VAL A 108 -3.05 5.88 -10.36
CA VAL A 108 -3.13 4.49 -9.90
C VAL A 108 -3.86 4.43 -8.57
N LEU A 109 -4.90 3.60 -8.47
CA LEU A 109 -5.60 3.35 -7.21
C LEU A 109 -5.01 2.10 -6.54
N VAL A 110 -4.55 2.24 -5.30
CA VAL A 110 -4.09 1.12 -4.46
C VAL A 110 -5.12 0.88 -3.37
N VAL A 111 -5.66 -0.34 -3.29
CA VAL A 111 -6.63 -0.73 -2.26
C VAL A 111 -6.10 -1.92 -1.49
N GLY A 112 -5.80 -1.71 -0.21
CA GLY A 112 -5.46 -2.77 0.74
C GLY A 112 -6.67 -3.20 1.56
N PHE A 113 -6.91 -4.50 1.66
CA PHE A 113 -8.00 -5.06 2.47
C PHE A 113 -7.61 -6.44 3.00
N GLU A 114 -8.16 -6.83 4.14
CA GLU A 114 -7.94 -8.15 4.72
C GLU A 114 -9.15 -8.54 5.59
N LYS A 115 -9.63 -9.78 5.46
CA LYS A 115 -10.69 -10.33 6.33
C LYS A 115 -10.13 -11.47 7.16
N MET A 116 -9.55 -11.10 8.30
CA MET A 116 -8.95 -12.08 9.22
C MET A 116 -10.01 -12.96 9.90
N MET A 117 -9.61 -14.16 10.29
CA MET A 117 -10.38 -15.02 11.20
C MET A 117 -10.21 -14.58 12.67
N PRO A 118 -11.14 -14.96 13.57
CA PRO A 118 -10.88 -14.90 15.01
C PRO A 118 -9.71 -15.81 15.41
N GLY A 119 -8.84 -15.32 16.29
CA GLY A 119 -7.74 -16.12 16.86
C GLY A 119 -6.38 -15.84 16.20
N SER A 120 -5.50 -16.83 16.22
CA SER A 120 -4.15 -16.72 15.65
C SER A 120 -4.15 -17.03 14.15
N LEU A 121 -3.21 -16.43 13.41
CA LEU A 121 -2.96 -16.74 12.00
C LEU A 121 -2.75 -18.24 11.78
N GLN A 122 -3.32 -18.77 10.70
CA GLN A 122 -3.27 -20.18 10.32
C GLN A 122 -2.66 -20.35 8.91
N SER A 123 -2.14 -21.55 8.63
CA SER A 123 -1.92 -22.02 7.26
C SER A 123 -3.16 -22.77 6.77
N PHE A 124 -3.51 -22.55 5.50
CA PHE A 124 -4.60 -23.27 4.83
C PHE A 124 -4.09 -24.30 3.81
N PHE A 125 -2.91 -24.06 3.23
CA PHE A 125 -2.29 -24.96 2.25
C PHE A 125 -1.29 -25.87 2.96
N ASN A 126 -1.76 -27.05 3.37
CA ASN A 126 -0.98 -28.04 4.13
C ASN A 126 -0.44 -29.18 3.23
N ASP A 127 -0.56 -29.02 1.92
CA ASP A 127 -0.21 -29.98 0.86
C ASP A 127 1.11 -29.64 0.13
N ARG A 128 1.82 -28.60 0.60
CA ARG A 128 3.00 -28.02 -0.05
C ARG A 128 3.96 -27.38 0.96
N GLU A 129 5.17 -27.07 0.51
CA GLU A 129 6.19 -26.42 1.34
C GLU A 129 5.68 -25.09 1.93
N ASN A 130 5.98 -24.86 3.21
CA ASN A 130 5.52 -23.67 3.90
C ASN A 130 6.46 -22.49 3.55
N PRO A 131 5.96 -21.34 3.06
CA PRO A 131 6.80 -20.18 2.73
C PRO A 131 7.64 -19.64 3.89
N THR A 132 7.28 -19.96 5.14
CA THR A 132 8.01 -19.60 6.37
C THR A 132 8.81 -20.77 6.98
N GLY A 133 8.80 -21.95 6.35
CA GLY A 133 9.36 -23.19 6.90
C GLY A 133 10.84 -23.09 7.27
N THR A 134 11.65 -22.39 6.47
CA THR A 134 13.08 -22.13 6.75
C THR A 134 13.27 -21.28 8.00
N THR A 135 12.48 -20.21 8.17
CA THR A 135 12.52 -19.34 9.36
C THR A 135 12.01 -20.06 10.61
N VAL A 136 10.96 -20.89 10.47
CA VAL A 136 10.42 -21.72 11.56
C VAL A 136 11.44 -22.78 11.99
N LYS A 137 12.14 -23.41 11.04
CA LYS A 137 13.24 -24.36 11.33
C LYS A 137 14.36 -23.69 12.11
N MET A 138 14.85 -22.54 11.67
CA MET A 138 15.88 -21.78 12.38
C MET A 138 15.44 -21.41 13.81
N MET A 139 14.19 -20.96 13.99
CA MET A 139 13.63 -20.67 15.32
C MET A 139 13.59 -21.92 16.21
N ALA A 140 13.21 -23.07 15.64
CA ALA A 140 13.14 -24.34 16.36
C ALA A 140 14.53 -24.85 16.79
N GLU A 141 15.53 -24.76 15.89
CA GLU A 141 16.91 -25.17 16.15
C GLU A 141 17.61 -24.27 17.19
N THR A 142 17.29 -22.97 17.22
CA THR A 142 17.94 -22.00 18.12
C THR A 142 17.23 -21.84 19.47
N ARG A 143 15.89 -21.95 19.52
CA ARG A 143 15.08 -21.59 20.71
C ARG A 143 13.97 -22.60 21.03
N GLY A 144 13.85 -23.69 20.27
CA GLY A 144 12.78 -24.67 20.42
C GLY A 144 11.41 -24.20 19.94
N ILE A 145 10.40 -25.05 20.13
CA ILE A 145 8.99 -24.76 19.83
C ILE A 145 8.16 -24.93 21.10
N THR A 146 7.28 -23.97 21.37
CA THR A 146 6.32 -23.96 22.47
C THR A 146 4.88 -24.01 21.96
N LYS A 147 3.89 -24.11 22.86
CA LYS A 147 2.46 -24.10 22.52
C LYS A 147 1.89 -22.71 22.16
N ALA A 148 2.74 -21.68 22.06
CA ALA A 148 2.31 -20.32 21.71
C ALA A 148 2.13 -20.13 20.19
N PRO A 149 1.40 -19.10 19.71
CA PRO A 149 1.27 -18.81 18.28
C PRO A 149 2.62 -18.56 17.61
N GLY A 150 2.85 -19.13 16.41
CA GLY A 150 4.17 -19.14 15.75
C GLY A 150 4.78 -17.74 15.55
N ALA A 151 3.98 -16.74 15.14
CA ALA A 151 4.45 -15.37 15.01
C ALA A 151 4.90 -14.76 16.35
N ALA A 152 4.16 -15.03 17.44
CA ALA A 152 4.53 -14.55 18.78
C ALA A 152 5.82 -15.22 19.29
N GLN A 153 6.04 -16.49 18.94
CA GLN A 153 7.32 -17.17 19.21
C GLN A 153 8.46 -16.52 18.44
N MET A 154 8.29 -16.25 17.14
CA MET A 154 9.32 -15.67 16.28
C MET A 154 9.77 -14.28 16.77
N PHE A 155 8.82 -13.35 16.97
CA PHE A 155 9.15 -12.01 17.46
C PHE A 155 9.58 -12.00 18.94
N GLY A 156 9.00 -12.85 19.79
CA GLY A 156 9.41 -12.98 21.19
C GLY A 156 10.83 -13.52 21.36
N ASN A 157 11.23 -14.48 20.52
CA ASN A 157 12.60 -15.01 20.50
C ASN A 157 13.61 -14.00 19.95
N ALA A 158 13.24 -13.21 18.93
CA ALA A 158 14.07 -12.08 18.48
C ALA A 158 14.24 -11.01 19.57
N GLY A 159 13.19 -10.73 20.35
CA GLY A 159 13.27 -9.85 21.53
C GLY A 159 14.22 -10.38 22.60
N ARG A 160 14.20 -11.70 22.89
CA ARG A 160 15.16 -12.35 23.81
C ARG A 160 16.60 -12.23 23.33
N GLU A 161 16.84 -12.50 22.05
CA GLU A 161 18.17 -12.34 21.45
C GLU A 161 18.66 -10.87 21.52
N TYR A 162 17.76 -9.91 21.38
CA TYR A 162 18.08 -8.49 21.54
C TYR A 162 18.46 -8.13 22.99
N MET A 163 17.74 -8.66 23.98
CA MET A 163 18.10 -8.51 25.41
C MET A 163 19.49 -9.10 25.69
N GLU A 164 19.78 -10.31 25.21
CA GLU A 164 21.06 -11.00 25.38
C GLU A 164 22.24 -10.24 24.75
N LYS A 165 22.05 -9.63 23.58
CA LYS A 165 23.12 -8.96 22.82
C LYS A 165 23.34 -7.49 23.18
N HIS A 166 22.29 -6.80 23.63
CA HIS A 166 22.30 -5.34 23.79
C HIS A 166 21.95 -4.86 25.21
N GLY A 167 21.67 -5.77 26.14
CA GLY A 167 21.37 -5.43 27.54
C GLY A 167 20.01 -4.76 27.74
N ALA A 168 19.11 -4.84 26.75
CA ALA A 168 17.72 -4.41 26.89
C ALA A 168 17.00 -5.28 27.93
N GLU A 169 16.00 -4.71 28.58
CA GLU A 169 15.18 -5.38 29.60
C GLU A 169 13.75 -5.62 29.11
N ALA A 170 13.05 -6.58 29.73
CA ALA A 170 11.65 -6.85 29.44
C ALA A 170 10.73 -5.62 29.62
N ARG A 171 11.11 -4.68 30.50
CA ARG A 171 10.40 -3.41 30.71
C ARG A 171 10.44 -2.50 29.48
N ASP A 172 11.49 -2.55 28.67
CA ASP A 172 11.65 -1.67 27.50
C ASP A 172 10.64 -2.07 26.40
N PHE A 173 10.42 -3.37 26.20
CA PHE A 173 9.37 -3.89 25.31
C PHE A 173 7.95 -3.61 25.84
N ALA A 174 7.77 -3.66 27.16
CA ALA A 174 6.51 -3.27 27.80
C ALA A 174 6.21 -1.77 27.62
N GLU A 175 7.24 -0.92 27.69
CA GLU A 175 7.12 0.53 27.48
C GLU A 175 6.77 0.87 26.03
N ILE A 176 7.36 0.18 25.04
CA ILE A 176 6.93 0.27 23.63
C ILE A 176 5.45 -0.08 23.48
N ALA A 177 4.96 -1.11 24.18
CA ALA A 177 3.54 -1.47 24.15
C ALA A 177 2.66 -0.40 24.85
N ARG A 178 3.12 0.17 25.96
CA ARG A 178 2.44 1.24 26.71
C ARG A 178 2.25 2.49 25.84
N VAL A 179 3.34 3.00 25.25
CA VAL A 179 3.34 4.17 24.36
C VAL A 179 2.45 3.95 23.14
N ASN A 180 2.51 2.78 22.50
CA ASN A 180 1.63 2.44 21.38
C ASN A 180 0.14 2.40 21.79
N HIS A 181 -0.17 1.93 23.01
CA HIS A 181 -1.55 1.95 23.51
C HIS A 181 -2.03 3.38 23.82
N GLU A 182 -1.18 4.20 24.44
CA GLU A 182 -1.44 5.62 24.70
C GLU A 182 -1.73 6.38 23.40
N HIS A 183 -0.87 6.26 22.39
CA HIS A 183 -1.10 6.84 21.05
C HIS A 183 -2.39 6.35 20.37
N SER A 184 -2.83 5.11 20.64
CA SER A 184 -4.07 4.57 20.08
C SER A 184 -5.33 5.29 20.57
N THR A 185 -5.27 5.96 21.73
CA THR A 185 -6.39 6.77 22.26
C THR A 185 -6.60 8.05 21.44
N LEU A 186 -5.51 8.67 20.99
CA LEU A 186 -5.52 9.89 20.16
C LEU A 186 -6.04 9.62 18.74
N PHE A 187 -5.77 8.41 18.20
CA PHE A 187 -6.15 8.01 16.85
C PHE A 187 -7.67 8.11 16.57
N PHE A 188 -8.50 7.90 17.60
CA PHE A 188 -9.95 7.99 17.45
C PHE A 188 -10.45 9.42 17.15
N VAL A 189 -9.69 10.46 17.52
CA VAL A 189 -10.06 11.87 17.32
C VAL A 189 -9.88 12.31 15.86
N LEU A 190 -8.87 11.77 15.16
CA LEU A 190 -8.54 12.14 13.78
C LEU A 190 -9.40 11.40 12.73
N ALA A 191 -9.96 10.23 13.07
CA ALA A 191 -10.75 9.41 12.16
C ALA A 191 -12.22 9.84 11.99
N VAL A 192 -12.63 10.97 12.59
CA VAL A 192 -14.00 11.52 12.51
C VAL A 192 -13.99 12.87 11.81
N PRO A 193 -14.56 13.00 10.60
CA PRO A 193 -14.75 14.30 9.97
C PRO A 193 -15.63 15.20 10.84
N GLY A 194 -15.18 16.43 11.12
CA GLY A 194 -16.01 17.46 11.76
C GLY A 194 -15.68 17.85 13.21
N ARG A 195 -14.62 17.33 13.84
CA ARG A 195 -14.10 17.87 15.12
C ARG A 195 -12.77 18.61 14.95
N LEU A 196 -12.78 19.69 14.16
CA LEU A 196 -11.73 20.71 14.26
C LEU A 196 -11.94 21.55 15.53
N HIS A 197 -10.92 21.58 16.39
CA HIS A 197 -10.69 22.56 17.46
C HIS A 197 -11.91 23.13 18.22
N ALA A 198 -12.42 22.36 19.20
CA ALA A 198 -12.88 22.99 20.43
C ALA A 198 -11.65 23.31 21.29
N ARG A 199 -11.21 24.58 21.33
CA ARG A 199 -10.25 25.02 22.35
C ARG A 199 -10.92 24.92 23.74
N PRO A 200 -10.24 24.43 24.79
CA PRO A 200 -10.74 24.57 26.15
C PRO A 200 -10.98 26.05 26.48
N ASP A 201 -12.10 26.36 27.12
CA ASP A 201 -12.36 27.70 27.65
C ASP A 201 -11.42 27.95 28.85
N PRO A 202 -10.51 28.94 28.81
CA PRO A 202 -9.56 29.20 29.89
C PRO A 202 -10.23 29.64 31.21
N ARG A 203 -11.56 29.84 31.24
CA ARG A 203 -12.31 30.19 32.46
C ARG A 203 -12.79 28.99 33.29
N ARG A 204 -12.56 27.75 32.86
CA ARG A 204 -12.87 26.53 33.65
C ARG A 204 -11.63 25.93 34.31
N SER A 205 -10.92 26.72 35.13
CA SER A 205 -9.65 26.34 35.76
C SER A 205 -9.75 25.77 37.18
N HIS A 206 -10.90 25.24 37.60
CA HIS A 206 -11.06 24.56 38.90
C HIS A 206 -12.03 23.35 38.83
N ASP A 207 -11.55 22.19 38.37
CA ASP A 207 -12.07 20.89 38.81
C ASP A 207 -10.90 20.10 39.43
N PRO A 208 -10.91 19.82 40.75
CA PRO A 208 -9.79 19.17 41.46
C PRO A 208 -9.66 17.66 41.18
N ARG A 209 -10.19 17.16 40.05
CA ARG A 209 -10.15 15.75 39.64
C ARG A 209 -9.51 15.49 38.27
N ALA A 210 -8.96 16.50 37.61
CA ALA A 210 -8.16 16.31 36.41
C ALA A 210 -6.72 15.89 36.77
N PRO A 211 -6.14 14.85 36.13
CA PRO A 211 -4.71 14.56 36.25
C PRO A 211 -3.87 15.63 35.54
N ASP A 212 -2.62 15.77 35.99
CA ASP A 212 -1.67 16.84 35.61
C ASP A 212 -1.28 16.79 34.11
N GLU A 213 -1.76 17.74 33.32
CA GLU A 213 -1.35 17.95 31.92
C GLU A 213 -0.20 18.97 31.82
N SER A 214 1.04 18.53 32.07
CA SER A 214 2.24 19.36 31.92
C SER A 214 3.34 18.75 31.03
N ALA A 215 2.96 18.29 29.84
CA ALA A 215 3.90 18.03 28.73
C ALA A 215 3.24 18.22 27.35
N VAL A 216 3.37 19.43 26.78
CA VAL A 216 2.87 19.76 25.42
C VAL A 216 4.03 20.32 24.59
N LEU A 217 3.99 20.05 23.27
CA LEU A 217 4.86 20.52 22.15
C LEU A 217 5.99 19.54 21.73
N PRO A 218 6.40 19.56 20.45
CA PRO A 218 5.56 19.61 19.23
C PRO A 218 6.04 18.62 18.12
N ASP A 219 5.39 18.70 16.96
CA ASP A 219 5.83 18.15 15.65
C ASP A 219 6.20 16.66 15.53
N LEU A 220 5.25 15.88 15.00
CA LEU A 220 5.56 14.71 14.18
C LEU A 220 4.48 14.52 13.10
N GLY A 221 4.81 14.95 11.87
CA GLY A 221 3.94 14.77 10.72
C GLY A 221 4.08 13.37 10.11
N LEU A 222 2.96 12.80 9.66
CA LEU A 222 2.94 11.74 8.65
C LEU A 222 1.79 11.99 7.68
N LEU A 223 2.12 12.74 6.63
CA LEU A 223 1.27 12.97 5.46
C LEU A 223 2.00 12.41 4.25
N TRP A 224 1.39 11.49 3.49
CA TRP A 224 1.92 11.08 2.18
C TRP A 224 0.81 10.92 1.16
N GLY A 225 0.32 12.07 0.70
CA GLY A 225 -0.49 12.22 -0.52
C GLY A 225 0.37 12.56 -1.75
N ALA A 226 -0.26 13.19 -2.75
CA ALA A 226 0.28 14.03 -3.84
C ALA A 226 -0.02 13.56 -5.28
N ARG A 227 0.12 14.48 -6.25
CA ARG A 227 0.12 14.21 -7.70
C ARG A 227 1.30 14.89 -8.38
N ARG A 228 1.62 14.48 -9.61
CA ARG A 228 2.46 15.29 -10.51
C ARG A 228 1.69 16.58 -10.83
N ARG A 229 2.23 17.76 -10.49
CA ARG A 229 1.56 19.04 -10.83
C ARG A 229 1.61 19.28 -12.34
N CYS A 230 0.47 19.21 -13.01
CA CYS A 230 0.27 19.86 -14.30
C CYS A 230 -0.07 21.34 -14.07
N LEU A 231 0.91 22.22 -14.29
CA LEU A 231 0.68 23.66 -14.41
C LEU A 231 0.07 23.98 -15.78
N ALA A 232 -1.23 23.74 -15.93
CA ALA A 232 -2.02 24.23 -17.06
C ALA A 232 -2.73 25.52 -16.64
N GLY A 233 -2.26 26.69 -17.11
CA GLY A 233 -2.85 27.98 -16.74
C GLY A 233 -2.06 29.24 -17.10
N LEU A 234 -0.81 29.14 -17.55
CA LEU A 234 -0.05 30.29 -18.07
C LEU A 234 -0.07 30.29 -19.61
N PRO A 235 -0.32 31.45 -20.26
CA PRO A 235 -0.38 31.53 -21.71
C PRO A 235 0.98 31.22 -22.34
N ARG A 236 1.03 30.20 -23.20
CA ARG A 236 2.23 29.85 -23.97
C ARG A 236 2.45 30.91 -25.05
N ARG A 237 3.69 31.39 -25.20
CA ARG A 237 4.09 32.22 -26.36
C ARG A 237 3.82 31.46 -27.67
N PRO A 238 3.40 32.14 -28.75
CA PRO A 238 3.20 31.47 -30.03
C PRO A 238 4.54 30.96 -30.60
N PRO A 239 4.55 29.82 -31.31
CA PRO A 239 5.75 29.31 -31.98
C PRO A 239 6.10 30.16 -33.22
N PRO A 240 7.37 30.18 -33.64
CA PRO A 240 7.76 30.81 -34.90
C PRO A 240 7.17 30.06 -36.11
N PRO A 241 6.91 30.75 -37.24
CA PRO A 241 6.35 30.12 -38.44
C PRO A 241 7.31 29.08 -39.03
N GLN A 242 6.76 27.98 -39.53
CA GLN A 242 7.50 26.94 -40.27
C GLN A 242 7.16 26.99 -41.76
N GLU A 243 8.19 26.85 -42.59
CA GLU A 243 8.07 26.86 -44.05
C GLU A 243 7.41 25.59 -44.62
N PRO A 244 6.77 25.66 -45.80
CA PRO A 244 5.95 24.58 -46.32
C PRO A 244 6.75 23.53 -47.10
N GLY A 245 6.58 22.25 -46.74
CA GLY A 245 6.61 21.16 -47.72
C GLY A 245 7.39 19.90 -47.36
N ARG A 246 6.66 18.83 -47.03
CA ARG A 246 6.60 17.60 -47.86
C ARG A 246 5.59 16.60 -47.29
N ALA A 247 4.68 16.13 -48.14
CA ALA A 247 3.77 15.03 -47.83
C ALA A 247 4.42 13.68 -48.17
N HIS A 248 4.10 12.61 -47.41
CA HIS A 248 3.36 11.48 -47.98
C HIS A 248 3.01 10.32 -47.01
N ARG A 249 1.76 9.84 -47.17
CA ARG A 249 1.25 8.45 -47.17
C ARG A 249 1.29 7.60 -45.88
N ARG A 250 0.08 7.22 -45.44
CA ARG A 250 -0.23 5.97 -44.71
C ARG A 250 -0.25 4.77 -45.68
N PRO A 251 -0.15 3.54 -45.16
CA PRO A 251 -1.13 2.50 -45.52
C PRO A 251 -1.75 1.78 -44.30
N VAL A 252 -2.57 0.75 -44.56
CA VAL A 252 -3.68 0.27 -43.71
C VAL A 252 -3.49 -1.19 -43.23
N HIS A 253 -4.11 -1.51 -42.07
CA HIS A 253 -4.38 -2.79 -41.38
C HIS A 253 -3.81 -4.16 -41.83
N GLY A 254 -3.49 -4.99 -40.82
CA GLY A 254 -3.46 -6.46 -40.90
C GLY A 254 -3.32 -7.12 -39.51
N HIS A 255 -4.24 -8.02 -39.12
CA HIS A 255 -4.22 -8.73 -37.82
C HIS A 255 -3.21 -9.89 -37.76
N ARG A 256 -2.59 -10.13 -36.58
CA ARG A 256 -2.50 -11.44 -35.88
C ARG A 256 -1.83 -11.32 -34.49
N ARG A 257 -2.11 -12.27 -33.58
CA ARG A 257 -1.62 -12.34 -32.18
C ARG A 257 -0.28 -13.12 -32.09
N PRO A 258 0.28 -13.39 -30.88
CA PRO A 258 1.40 -12.65 -30.29
C PRO A 258 2.71 -13.46 -30.29
N LEU A 259 3.87 -12.80 -30.21
CA LEU A 259 5.17 -13.46 -30.07
C LEU A 259 6.05 -12.79 -29.01
N ALA A 260 6.76 -13.61 -28.24
CA ALA A 260 7.71 -13.15 -27.22
C ALA A 260 8.96 -12.51 -27.87
N LEU A 261 9.48 -11.45 -27.25
CA LEU A 261 10.63 -10.70 -27.74
C LEU A 261 11.93 -11.12 -27.06
N LEU A 262 12.81 -11.79 -27.82
CA LEU A 262 14.26 -11.82 -27.56
C LEU A 262 15.02 -11.63 -28.90
N PRO A 263 16.03 -10.74 -28.97
CA PRO A 263 16.73 -10.46 -30.22
C PRO A 263 17.94 -11.38 -30.43
N GLN A 264 17.90 -12.22 -31.47
CA GLN A 264 19.07 -12.94 -31.98
C GLN A 264 19.74 -12.14 -33.11
N ARG A 265 21.08 -12.06 -33.10
CA ARG A 265 21.87 -11.35 -34.12
C ARG A 265 22.20 -12.29 -35.31
N HIS A 266 22.34 -11.66 -36.49
CA HIS A 266 22.97 -12.13 -37.73
C HIS A 266 24.19 -13.09 -37.59
N ARG A 267 24.53 -13.99 -38.54
CA ARG A 267 23.92 -14.49 -39.82
C ARG A 267 24.65 -15.82 -40.25
N PRO A 268 24.68 -16.35 -41.51
CA PRO A 268 24.46 -17.79 -41.74
C PRO A 268 25.59 -18.60 -42.42
N HIS A 269 25.54 -19.92 -42.29
CA HIS A 269 25.97 -20.98 -43.24
C HIS A 269 25.21 -22.28 -42.81
N GLY A 270 24.90 -23.29 -43.62
CA GLY A 270 25.05 -23.52 -45.06
C GLY A 270 25.10 -25.04 -45.35
N LEU A 271 24.23 -25.54 -46.24
CA LEU A 271 24.24 -26.86 -46.91
C LEU A 271 23.91 -28.17 -46.14
N SER A 272 22.96 -28.90 -46.74
CA SER A 272 22.69 -30.36 -46.76
C SER A 272 23.47 -31.33 -45.86
N ARG A 273 22.74 -32.21 -45.15
CA ARG A 273 22.23 -33.49 -45.71
C ARG A 273 21.00 -33.97 -44.92
#